data_AF-A0A396I9F4-F1
#
_entry.id   AF-A0A396I9F4-F1
#
_cell.length_a   1.000
_cell.length_b   1.000
_cell.length_c   1.000
_cell.angle_alpha   90.00
_cell.angle_beta   90.00
_cell.angle_gamma   90.00
#
_symmetry.space_group_name_H-M   'P 1'
#
loop_
_entity.id
_entity.type
_entity.pdbx_description
1 polymer ?
#
loop_
_entity_poly.entity_id
_entity_poly.type
_entity_poly.pdbx_seq_one_letter_code
_entity_poly.pdbx_strand_id
1 'polypeptide(L)' 'MFPTWQSFMKCDLKMAKMLANHTQGVGEGFKFVLNKWKPYYFACGEKNRLHCNVGQMKFAIMPMIRPF' A
#
# COMPACT_ATOMS: atom_id res chain seq x y z
N MET A 1 -3.75 -1.02 1.63
CA MET A 1 -2.80 -2.15 1.59
C MET A 1 -3.53 -3.41 1.19
N PHE A 2 -3.04 -4.07 0.15
CA PHE A 2 -3.67 -5.28 -0.38
C PHE A 2 -3.15 -6.53 0.32
N PRO A 3 -4.00 -7.55 0.53
CA PRO A 3 -3.60 -8.81 1.13
C PRO A 3 -2.85 -9.72 0.15
N THR A 4 -3.13 -9.60 -1.16
CA THR A 4 -2.59 -10.46 -2.21
C THR A 4 -2.10 -9.66 -3.41
N TRP A 5 -1.19 -10.25 -4.19
CA TRP A 5 -0.71 -9.69 -5.46
C TRP A 5 -1.84 -9.49 -6.47
N GLN A 6 -2.79 -10.41 -6.54
CA GLN A 6 -3.91 -10.34 -7.48
C GLN A 6 -4.82 -9.13 -7.20
N SER A 7 -5.17 -8.90 -5.93
CA SER A 7 -5.98 -7.74 -5.54
C SER A 7 -5.22 -6.43 -5.76
N PHE A 8 -3.90 -6.42 -5.57
CA PHE A 8 -3.03 -5.28 -5.87
C PHE A 8 -3.00 -4.96 -7.37
N MET A 9 -2.85 -5.97 -8.23
CA MET A 9 -2.84 -5.78 -9.69
C MET A 9 -4.19 -5.32 -10.23
N LYS A 10 -5.29 -5.83 -9.66
CA LYS A 10 -6.65 -5.42 -10.01
C LYS A 10 -7.12 -4.14 -9.32
N CYS A 11 -6.30 -3.55 -8.43
CA CYS A 11 -6.66 -2.39 -7.62
C CYS A 11 -8.00 -2.55 -6.89
N ASP A 12 -8.26 -3.76 -6.36
CA ASP A 12 -9.50 -4.09 -5.67
C ASP A 12 -9.53 -3.51 -4.25
N LEU A 13 -10.03 -2.28 -4.13
CA LEU A 13 -10.11 -1.57 -2.85
C LEU A 13 -11.06 -2.23 -1.84
N LYS A 14 -11.99 -3.11 -2.26
CA LYS A 14 -12.86 -3.82 -1.31
C LYS A 14 -12.07 -4.78 -0.44
N MET A 15 -11.04 -5.40 -1.01
CA MET A 15 -10.15 -6.31 -0.30
C MET A 15 -8.98 -5.58 0.36
N ALA A 16 -8.78 -4.30 0.06
CA ALA A 16 -7.68 -3.52 0.59
C ALA A 16 -8.01 -2.95 1.98
N LYS A 17 -7.05 -3.03 2.89
CA LYS A 17 -7.12 -2.32 4.18
C LYS A 17 -6.66 -0.87 4.00
N MET A 18 -7.52 0.11 4.33
CA MET A 18 -7.12 1.52 4.39
C MET A 18 -6.10 1.70 5.52
N LEU A 19 -4.96 2.32 5.21
CA LEU A 19 -3.88 2.57 6.18
C LEU A 19 -3.82 4.02 6.62
N ALA A 20 -4.04 4.94 5.68
CA ALA A 20 -4.05 6.37 5.90
C ALA A 20 -5.02 7.07 4.93
N ASN A 21 -5.57 8.20 5.36
CA ASN A 21 -6.34 9.14 4.55
C ASN A 21 -5.45 10.29 4.03
N HIS A 22 -5.95 11.05 3.05
CA HIS A 22 -5.23 12.20 2.47
C HIS A 22 -4.82 13.26 3.50
N THR A 23 -5.58 13.44 4.59
CA THR A 23 -5.26 14.39 5.67
C THR A 23 -4.15 13.89 6.60
N GLN A 24 -3.90 12.58 6.66
CA GLN A 24 -2.91 11.98 7.56
C GLN A 24 -1.48 12.00 6.99
N GLY A 25 -1.29 12.57 5.80
CA GLY A 25 0.03 12.87 5.23
C GLY A 25 0.60 14.22 5.67
N VAL A 26 -0.16 15.06 6.38
CA VAL A 26 0.26 16.40 6.80
C VAL A 26 1.03 16.34 8.12
N GLY A 27 1.99 17.25 8.34
CA GLY A 27 2.81 17.28 9.56
C GLY A 27 3.89 16.22 9.56
N GLU A 28 3.93 15.36 10.60
CA GLU A 28 4.89 14.23 10.68
C GLU A 28 4.61 13.10 9.68
N GLY A 29 3.45 13.14 9.01
CA GLY A 29 3.01 12.16 8.03
C GLY A 29 2.60 10.82 8.64
N PHE A 30 2.40 9.83 7.77
CA PHE A 30 2.00 8.48 8.17
C PHE A 30 3.19 7.52 8.20
N LYS A 31 3.42 6.87 9.34
CA LYS A 31 4.48 5.86 9.51
C LYS A 31 3.87 4.46 9.52
N PHE A 32 4.43 3.57 8.69
CA PHE A 32 4.07 2.16 8.67
C PHE A 32 5.29 1.28 8.94
N VAL A 33 5.20 0.38 9.93
CA VAL A 33 6.30 -0.50 10.31
C VAL A 33 6.18 -1.85 9.62
N LEU A 34 7.23 -2.23 8.90
CA LEU A 34 7.36 -3.53 8.23
C LEU A 34 7.85 -4.59 9.24
N ASN A 35 6.93 -5.18 9.99
CA ASN A 35 7.25 -6.08 11.11
C ASN A 35 7.21 -7.59 10.77
N LYS A 36 6.81 -7.97 9.56
CA LYS A 36 6.72 -9.39 9.14
C LYS A 36 7.51 -9.60 7.86
N TRP A 37 8.14 -10.76 7.73
CA TRP A 37 8.78 -11.18 6.48
C TRP A 37 7.72 -11.65 5.48
N LYS A 38 7.10 -10.69 4.80
CA LYS A 38 6.10 -10.91 3.76
C LYS A 38 6.06 -9.71 2.81
N PRO A 39 5.59 -9.87 1.57
CA PRO A 39 5.40 -8.73 0.69
C PRO A 39 4.24 -7.85 1.18
N TYR A 40 4.44 -6.54 1.11
CA TYR A 40 3.46 -5.52 1.42
C TYR A 40 3.12 -4.75 0.15
N TYR A 41 1.82 -4.64 -0.13
CA TYR A 41 1.33 -4.02 -1.35
C TYR A 41 0.57 -2.72 -1.01
N PHE A 42 1.13 -1.58 -1.41
CA PHE A 42 0.59 -0.26 -1.13
C PHE A 42 0.10 0.41 -2.41
N ALA A 43 -1.07 1.06 -2.35
CA ALA A 43 -1.51 1.94 -3.42
C ALA A 43 -2.44 3.02 -2.88
N CYS A 44 -2.54 4.12 -3.63
CA CYS A 44 -3.55 5.14 -3.41
C CYS A 44 -4.89 4.68 -4.00
N GLY A 45 -5.91 4.57 -3.14
CA GLY A 45 -7.27 4.23 -3.54
C GLY A 45 -8.13 5.43 -3.95
N GLU A 46 -7.56 6.62 -3.93
CA GLU A 46 -8.29 7.88 -4.17
C GLU A 46 -8.68 8.03 -5.63
N LYS A 47 -9.66 8.92 -5.88
CA LYS A 47 -10.29 9.09 -7.21
C LYS A 47 -10.80 7.77 -7.79
N ASN A 48 -11.51 6.98 -6.98
CA ASN A 48 -12.22 5.78 -7.45
C ASN A 48 -11.31 4.72 -8.13
N ARG A 49 -10.12 4.47 -7.57
CA ARG A 49 -9.07 3.56 -8.09
C ARG A 49 -8.21 4.11 -9.22
N LEU A 50 -8.44 5.33 -9.70
CA LEU A 50 -7.72 5.88 -10.86
C LEU A 50 -6.20 5.96 -10.60
N HIS A 51 -5.78 6.43 -9.43
CA HIS A 51 -4.36 6.51 -9.08
C HIS A 51 -3.66 5.13 -9.01
N CYS A 52 -4.40 4.08 -8.64
CA CYS A 52 -3.88 2.71 -8.63
C CYS A 52 -3.87 2.08 -10.03
N ASN A 53 -4.94 2.26 -10.81
CA ASN A 53 -5.09 1.67 -12.15
C ASN A 53 -4.11 2.26 -13.16
N VAL A 54 -3.89 3.58 -13.11
CA VAL A 54 -2.90 4.27 -13.96
C VAL A 54 -1.47 3.92 -13.52
N GLY A 55 -1.30 3.25 -12.37
CA GLY A 55 0.00 2.76 -11.89
C GLY A 55 0.91 3.83 -11.29
N GLN A 56 0.51 5.11 -11.35
CA GLN A 56 1.32 6.24 -10.87
C GLN A 56 1.44 6.29 -9.34
N MET A 57 0.58 5.61 -8.58
CA MET A 57 0.62 5.62 -7.11
C MET A 57 0.38 4.25 -6.51
N LYS A 58 1.19 3.26 -6.92
CA LYS A 58 1.23 1.93 -6.32
C LYS A 58 2.67 1.40 -6.24
N PHE A 59 3.01 0.70 -5.16
CA PHE A 59 4.32 0.10 -4.97
C PHE A 59 4.24 -1.13 -4.07
N ALA A 60 5.18 -2.05 -4.25
CA ALA A 60 5.32 -3.26 -3.46
C ALA A 60 6.66 -3.22 -2.71
N ILE A 61 6.65 -3.63 -1.44
CA ILE A 61 7.86 -3.71 -0.61
C ILE A 61 7.97 -5.11 -0.04
N MET A 62 9.15 -5.73 -0.19
CA MET A 62 9.52 -6.92 0.54
C MET A 62 10.60 -6.55 1.56
N PRO A 63 10.32 -6.60 2.87
CA PRO A 63 11.36 -6.39 3.86
C PRO A 63 12.40 -7.51 3.73
N MET A 64 13.67 -7.12 3.53
CA MET A 64 14.78 -8.05 3.54
C MET A 64 15.06 -8.49 4.98
N ILE A 65 15.38 -9.77 5.16
CA ILE A 65 15.89 -10.26 6.44
C ILE A 65 17.23 -9.56 6.63
N ARG A 66 17.40 -8.84 7.74
CA ARG A 66 18.68 -8.23 8.07
C ARG A 66 19.64 -9.38 8.40
N PRO A 67 20.71 -9.62 7.61
CA PRO A 67 21.74 -10.55 8.04
C PRO A 67 22.42 -9.94 9.28
N PHE A 68 22.68 -10.79 10.28
CA PHE A 68 23.30 -10.44 11.56
C PHE A 68 24.69 -9.82 11.39
#